data_AF-A0A6P0R4R0-F1
#
_entry.id   AF-A0A6P0R4R0-F1
#
_cell.length_a   1.000
_cell.length_b   1.000
_cell.length_c   1.000
_cell.angle_alpha   90.00
_cell.angle_beta   90.00
_cell.angle_gamma   90.00
#
_symmetry.space_group_name_H-M   'P 1'
#
loop_
_entity.id
_entity.type
_entity.pdbx_description
1 polymer ?
#
loop_
_entity_poly.entity_id
_entity_poly.type
_entity_poly.pdbx_seq_one_letter_code
_entity_poly.pdbx_strand_id
1 'polypeptide(L)' 'MTEIVLPNSCNLRPASAKDIWSIRKLVLTAKLDPTQLRWQQFWVIECEEKLVACGQLRNFEN' A
#
# COMPACT_ATOMS: atom_id res chain seq x y z
N MET A 1 -26.47 -7.85 -3.59
CA MET A 1 -25.24 -7.30 -2.97
C MET A 1 -24.13 -7.45 -3.99
N THR A 2 -23.57 -6.35 -4.47
CA THR A 2 -22.41 -6.38 -5.36
C THR A 2 -21.18 -6.62 -4.51
N GLU A 3 -20.48 -7.74 -4.74
CA GLU A 3 -19.18 -7.98 -4.14
C GLU A 3 -18.18 -6.93 -4.63
N ILE A 4 -17.47 -6.31 -3.69
CA ILE A 4 -16.40 -5.37 -4.02
C ILE A 4 -15.13 -6.20 -4.20
N VAL A 5 -14.76 -6.44 -5.45
CA VAL A 5 -13.56 -7.18 -5.83
C VAL A 5 -12.56 -6.24 -6.52
N LEU A 6 -11.28 -6.55 -6.37
CA LEU A 6 -10.24 -5.87 -7.15
C LEU A 6 -10.34 -6.27 -8.63
N PRO A 7 -9.98 -5.39 -9.57
CA PRO A 7 -9.84 -5.75 -10.98
C PRO A 7 -8.85 -6.92 -11.14
N ASN A 8 -9.05 -7.76 -12.17
CA ASN A 8 -8.22 -8.96 -12.39
C ASN A 8 -6.72 -8.68 -12.55
N SER A 9 -6.34 -7.47 -12.98
CA SER A 9 -4.94 -7.06 -13.12
C SER A 9 -4.33 -6.55 -11.81
N CYS A 10 -5.12 -6.45 -10.74
CA CYS A 10 -4.74 -5.86 -9.47
C CYS A 10 -4.61 -6.91 -8.38
N ASN A 11 -3.46 -6.92 -7.71
CA ASN A 11 -3.17 -7.84 -6.62
C ASN A 11 -2.92 -7.07 -5.31
N LEU A 12 -3.58 -7.52 -4.24
CA LEU A 12 -3.31 -7.07 -2.88
C LEU A 12 -2.19 -7.93 -2.29
N ARG A 13 -1.10 -7.31 -1.84
CA ARG A 13 0.03 -8.03 -1.23
C ARG A 13 0.71 -7.21 -0.13
N PRO A 14 1.46 -7.86 0.79
CA PRO A 14 2.42 -7.17 1.64
C PRO A 14 3.44 -6.39 0.80
N ALA A 15 3.85 -5.23 1.32
CA ALA A 15 4.92 -4.45 0.72
C ALA A 15 6.28 -5.15 0.91
N SER A 16 7.19 -4.85 -0.01
CA SER A 16 8.59 -5.26 0.00
C SER A 16 9.48 -4.03 0.16
N ALA A 17 10.78 -4.25 0.42
CA ALA A 17 11.76 -3.16 0.49
C ALA A 17 11.83 -2.32 -0.80
N LYS A 18 11.51 -2.90 -1.96
CA LYS A 18 11.51 -2.20 -3.27
C LYS A 18 10.39 -1.16 -3.38
N ASP A 19 9.32 -1.32 -2.61
CA ASP A 19 8.10 -0.51 -2.72
C ASP A 19 8.21 0.85 -1.99
N ILE A 20 9.24 1.06 -1.15
CA ILE A 20 9.33 2.22 -0.24
C ILE A 20 9.23 3.59 -0.94
N TRP A 21 9.83 3.73 -2.13
CA TRP A 21 9.78 4.99 -2.88
C TRP A 21 8.41 5.26 -3.47
N SER A 22 7.73 4.22 -3.97
CA SER A 22 6.36 4.31 -4.45
C SER A 22 5.39 4.61 -3.30
N ILE A 23 5.57 3.98 -2.14
CA ILE A 23 4.79 4.27 -0.92
C ILE A 23 4.99 5.73 -0.49
N ARG A 24 6.23 6.21 -0.41
CA ARG A 24 6.53 7.63 -0.10
C ARG A 24 5.82 8.59 -1.06
N LYS A 25 5.86 8.28 -2.36
CA LYS A 25 5.19 9.09 -3.38
C LYS A 25 3.68 9.11 -3.15
N LEU A 26 3.06 7.94 -2.94
CA LEU A 26 1.61 7.82 -2.69
C LEU A 26 1.19 8.61 -1.44
N VAL A 27 1.90 8.44 -0.33
CA VAL A 27 1.67 9.16 0.94
C VAL A 27 1.78 10.67 0.75
N LEU A 28 2.84 11.14 0.08
CA LEU A 28 3.03 12.56 -0.22
C LEU A 28 1.91 13.11 -1.11
N THR A 29 1.51 12.39 -2.17
CA THR A 29 0.42 12.82 -3.06
C THR A 29 -0.93 12.88 -2.36
N ALA A 30 -1.12 12.04 -1.34
CA ALA A 30 -2.29 12.09 -0.46
C ALA A 30 -2.21 13.19 0.62
N LYS A 31 -1.16 14.02 0.63
CA LYS A 31 -0.87 15.05 1.63
C LYS A 31 -0.79 14.50 3.06
N LEU A 32 -0.37 13.23 3.19
CA LEU A 32 -0.11 12.59 4.47
C LEU A 32 1.36 12.75 4.84
N ASP A 33 1.66 12.67 6.14
CA ASP A 33 3.02 12.76 6.65
C ASP A 33 3.87 11.57 6.16
N PRO A 34 4.98 11.80 5.44
CA PRO A 34 5.83 10.75 4.89
C PRO A 34 6.96 10.33 5.85
N THR A 35 6.97 10.82 7.09
CA THR A 35 8.00 10.48 8.07
C THR A 35 7.68 9.12 8.71
N GLN A 36 8.73 8.44 9.19
CA GLN A 36 8.63 7.15 9.88
C GLN A 36 7.94 6.00 9.12
N LEU A 37 7.90 6.06 7.79
CA LEU A 37 7.38 4.96 6.97
C LEU A 37 8.27 3.72 7.06
N ARG A 38 7.73 2.65 7.65
CA ARG A 38 8.34 1.31 7.69
C ARG A 38 7.60 0.41 6.71
N TRP A 39 8.24 0.04 5.59
CA TRP A 39 7.59 -0.74 4.53
C TRP A 39 6.99 -2.06 5.05
N GLN A 40 7.57 -2.68 6.07
CA GLN A 40 7.06 -3.91 6.69
C GLN A 40 5.63 -3.76 7.24
N GLN A 41 5.21 -2.54 7.53
CA GLN A 41 3.89 -2.22 8.05
C GLN A 41 2.90 -1.86 6.94
N PHE A 42 3.23 -2.07 5.67
CA PHE A 42 2.36 -1.70 4.56
C PHE A 42 1.86 -2.92 3.79
N TRP A 43 0.60 -2.81 3.36
CA TRP A 43 0.06 -3.58 2.25
C TRP A 43 -0.13 -2.65 1.07
N VAL A 44 0.00 -3.21 -0.13
CA VAL A 44 -0.07 -2.46 -1.39
C VAL A 44 -0.99 -3.15 -2.37
N ILE A 45 -1.61 -2.35 -3.23
CA ILE A 45 -2.32 -2.84 -4.41
C ILE A 45 -1.45 -2.53 -5.61
N GLU A 46 -1.08 -3.58 -6.34
CA GLU A 46 -0.28 -3.52 -7.55
C GLU A 46 -1.15 -3.88 -8.76
N CYS A 47 -1.21 -3.00 -9.75
CA CYS A 47 -1.87 -3.26 -11.03
C CYS A 47 -0.87 -3.02 -12.17
N GLU A 48 -0.71 -3.98 -13.08
CA GLU A 48 0.20 -3.85 -14.24
C GLU A 48 1.60 -3.37 -13.84
N GLU A 49 2.21 -4.02 -12.83
CA GLU A 49 3.55 -3.71 -12.29
C GLU A 49 3.68 -2.31 -11.65
N LYS A 50 2.55 -1.64 -11.39
CA LYS A 50 2.51 -0.31 -10.76
C LYS A 50 1.75 -0.35 -9.45
N LEU A 51 2.33 0.24 -8.41
CA LEU A 51 1.61 0.46 -7.15
C LEU A 51 0.59 1.59 -7.31
N VAL A 52 -0.68 1.25 -7.14
CA VAL A 52 -1.80 2.20 -7.27
C VAL A 52 -2.38 2.63 -5.92
N ALA A 53 -2.16 1.84 -4.87
CA ALA A 53 -2.59 2.17 -3.51
C ALA A 53 -1.67 1.51 -2.46
N CYS A 54 -1.66 2.08 -1.26
CA CYS A 54 -0.99 1.51 -0.10
C CYS A 54 -1.78 1.80 1.17
N GLY A 55 -1.69 0.90 2.17
CA GLY A 55 -2.29 1.07 3.48
C GLY A 55 -1.34 0.61 4.57
N GLN A 56 -1.21 1.41 5.65
CA GLN A 56 -0.42 1.04 6.81
C GLN A 56 -1.25 0.18 7.75
N LEU A 57 -0.75 -1.01 8.08
CA LEU A 57 -1.26 -1.88 9.13
C LEU A 57 -0.46 -1.65 10.41
N ARG A 58 -1.19 -1.50 11.53
CA ARG A 58 -0.59 -1.44 12.86
C ARG A 58 -1.03 -2.68 13.61
N ASN A 59 -0.05 -3.40 14.14
CA ASN A 59 -0.34 -4.46 15.10
C ASN A 59 -0.62 -3.79 16.44
N PHE A 60 -1.77 -4.10 17.02
CA PHE A 60 -2.07 -3.78 18.40
C PHE A 60 -1.81 -5.07 19.19
N GLU A 61 -0.92 -5.00 20.17
CA GLU A 61 -0.81 -6.07 21.17
C GLU A 61 -2.07 -6.03 22.03
N ASN A 62 -2.67 -7.20 22.28
CA ASN A 62 -3.84 -7.35 23.15
C ASN A 62 -3.42 -7.42 24.63
#